data_AF-A0A660U1U7-F1
#
_entry.id   AF-A0A660U1U7-F1
#
_cell.length_a   1.000
_cell.length_b   1.000
_cell.length_c   1.000
_cell.angle_alpha   90.00
_cell.angle_beta   90.00
_cell.angle_gamma   90.00
#
_symmetry.space_group_name_H-M   'P 1'
#
loop_
_entity.id
_entity.type
_entity.pdbx_description
1 polymer ?
#
loop_
_entity_poly.entity_id
_entity_poly.type
_entity_poly.pdbx_seq_one_letter_code
_entity_poly.pdbx_strand_id
1 'polypeptide(L)'
;NLINERKIPIVIFPEGTYYPDKIGPPRPGLIQMILKYQKEKEKFIPFIPVGIKYKKGKPRESIMINIGLPISINDKIKETSFVNKIMQEIAKLSNL
;
A
#
# COMPACT_ATOMS: atom_id res chain seq x y z
N ASN A 1 2.63 18.24 15.77
CA ASN A 1 2.73 16.84 15.29
C ASN A 1 1.32 16.34 14.99
N LEU A 2 0.84 16.48 13.75
CA LEU A 2 -0.54 16.13 13.35
C LEU A 2 -0.90 14.64 13.54
N ILE A 3 0.10 13.80 13.79
CA ILE A 3 -0.01 12.36 14.01
C ILE A 3 -0.33 12.01 15.48
N ASN A 4 -0.21 12.94 16.42
CA ASN A 4 -0.21 12.60 17.86
C ASN A 4 -1.56 12.71 18.59
N GLU A 5 -2.59 13.37 18.02
CA GLU A 5 -3.88 13.55 18.72
C GLU A 5 -5.10 12.99 17.96
N ARG A 6 -4.97 12.71 16.66
CA ARG A 6 -5.99 12.04 15.84
C ARG A 6 -5.35 10.93 15.04
N LYS A 7 -5.93 9.73 15.09
CA LYS A 7 -5.54 8.60 14.23
C LYS A 7 -5.98 8.92 12.79
N ILE A 8 -5.16 9.65 12.05
CA ILE A 8 -5.44 10.03 10.65
C ILE A 8 -4.93 8.92 9.73
N PRO A 9 -5.79 8.32 8.88
CA PRO A 9 -5.33 7.38 7.87
C PRO A 9 -4.48 8.11 6.81
N ILE A 10 -3.36 7.49 6.43
CA ILE A 10 -2.49 8.00 5.37
C ILE A 10 -2.62 7.05 4.18
N VAL A 11 -2.91 7.60 2.99
CA VAL A 11 -2.97 6.85 1.74
C VAL A 11 -1.66 7.05 0.97
N ILE A 12 -1.07 5.96 0.51
CA ILE A 12 0.21 5.97 -0.21
C ILE A 12 0.05 5.16 -1.49
N PHE A 13 0.49 5.73 -2.61
CA PHE A 13 0.65 5.03 -3.87
C PHE A 13 2.11 4.58 -3.98
N PRO A 14 2.44 3.30 -3.74
CA PRO A 14 3.82 2.85 -3.66
C PRO A 14 4.57 3.03 -4.98
N GLU A 15 3.89 3.14 -6.11
CA GLU A 15 4.47 3.42 -7.43
C GLU A 15 4.85 4.91 -7.60
N GLY A 16 4.23 5.80 -6.81
CA GLY A 16 4.38 7.25 -6.89
C GLY A 16 3.75 7.91 -8.12
N THR A 17 3.10 7.14 -8.99
CA THR A 17 2.35 7.61 -10.17
C THR A 17 1.37 6.54 -10.65
N TYR A 18 0.46 6.91 -11.56
CA TYR A 18 -0.51 5.99 -12.15
C TYR A 18 0.11 5.17 -13.30
N TYR A 19 -0.10 3.85 -13.26
CA TYR A 19 0.28 2.93 -14.32
C TYR A 19 -0.99 2.31 -14.93
N PRO A 20 -1.31 2.60 -16.21
CA PRO A 20 -2.47 2.02 -16.86
C PRO A 20 -2.34 0.50 -17.00
N ASP A 21 -3.36 -0.22 -16.52
CA ASP A 21 -3.56 -1.66 -16.74
C ASP A 21 -2.38 -2.55 -16.27
N LYS A 22 -1.56 -2.06 -15.33
CA LYS A 22 -0.45 -2.82 -14.71
C LYS A 22 -0.03 -2.24 -13.37
N ILE A 23 0.67 -3.03 -12.58
CA ILE A 23 1.37 -2.56 -11.38
C ILE A 23 2.72 -1.97 -11.78
N GLY A 24 2.99 -0.74 -11.32
CA GLY A 24 4.26 -0.06 -11.54
C GLY A 24 5.38 -0.60 -10.64
N PRO A 25 6.65 -0.23 -10.93
CA PRO A 25 7.75 -0.53 -10.01
C PRO A 25 7.53 0.16 -8.66
N PRO A 26 7.83 -0.51 -7.54
CA PRO A 26 7.72 0.11 -6.22
C PRO A 26 8.77 1.21 -6.02
N ARG A 27 8.36 2.28 -5.34
CA ARG A 27 9.22 3.29 -4.73
C ARG A 27 9.24 3.05 -3.22
N PRO A 28 10.21 2.26 -2.70
CA PRO A 28 10.15 1.74 -1.34
C PRO A 28 10.34 2.80 -0.24
N GLY A 29 10.89 3.98 -0.58
CA GLY A 29 11.34 4.97 0.40
C GLY A 29 10.28 5.39 1.43
N LEU A 30 9.03 5.61 1.03
CA LEU A 30 7.97 5.97 1.99
C LEU A 30 7.59 4.80 2.90
N ILE A 31 7.49 3.59 2.37
CA ILE A 31 7.22 2.39 3.18
C ILE A 31 8.37 2.17 4.16
N GLN A 32 9.61 2.23 3.70
CA GLN A 32 10.81 2.11 4.55
C GLN A 32 10.86 3.18 5.63
N MET A 33 10.52 4.43 5.31
CA MET A 33 10.47 5.51 6.29
C MET A 33 9.43 5.24 7.39
N ILE A 34 8.25 4.72 7.02
CA ILE A 34 7.22 4.32 8.00
C ILE A 34 7.69 3.14 8.85
N LEU A 35 8.29 2.11 8.23
CA LEU A 35 8.84 0.96 8.94
C LEU A 35 9.92 1.39 9.95
N LYS A 36 10.83 2.27 9.55
CA LYS A 36 11.85 2.85 10.44
C LYS A 36 11.22 3.64 11.59
N TYR A 37 10.23 4.49 11.30
CA TYR A 37 9.50 5.24 12.33
C TYR A 37 8.80 4.32 13.34
N GLN A 38 8.14 3.26 12.86
CA GLN A 38 7.51 2.25 13.73
C GLN A 38 8.52 1.60 14.66
N LYS A 39 9.68 1.21 14.14
CA LYS A 39 10.76 0.59 14.90
C LYS A 39 11.32 1.54 15.96
N GLU A 40 11.62 2.78 15.59
CA GLU A 40 12.18 3.81 16.49
C GLU A 40 11.21 4.26 17.58
N LYS A 41 9.90 4.18 17.33
CA LYS A 41 8.86 4.61 18.27
C LYS A 41 8.14 3.47 18.96
N GLU A 42 8.53 2.23 18.70
CA GLU A 42 7.85 1.01 19.17
C GLU A 42 6.34 1.06 18.91
N LYS A 43 5.95 1.60 17.74
CA LYS A 43 4.56 1.79 17.33
C LYS A 43 4.16 0.78 16.27
N PHE A 44 2.97 0.22 16.43
CA PHE A 44 2.32 -0.59 15.41
C PHE A 44 1.42 0.27 14.50
N ILE A 45 1.72 0.27 13.20
CA ILE A 45 0.97 0.93 12.13
C ILE A 45 0.68 -0.13 11.04
N PRO A 46 -0.56 -0.64 10.94
CA PRO A 46 -0.89 -1.64 9.93
C PRO A 46 -0.83 -1.04 8.52
N PHE A 47 -0.28 -1.78 7.56
CA PHE A 47 -0.41 -1.47 6.14
C PHE A 47 -1.65 -2.18 5.59
N ILE A 48 -2.63 -1.45 5.07
CA ILE A 48 -3.83 -2.02 4.48
C ILE A 48 -3.69 -1.93 2.95
N PRO A 49 -3.44 -3.05 2.24
CA PRO A 49 -3.33 -3.05 0.80
C PRO A 49 -4.71 -2.80 0.17
N VAL A 50 -4.75 -1.95 -0.84
CA VAL A 50 -5.96 -1.61 -1.58
C VAL A 50 -5.67 -1.78 -3.07
N GLY A 51 -6.45 -2.63 -3.72
CA GLY A 51 -6.42 -2.79 -5.17
C GLY A 51 -7.53 -1.99 -5.83
N ILE A 52 -7.20 -1.33 -6.94
CA ILE A 52 -8.12 -0.48 -7.69
C ILE A 52 -8.07 -0.89 -9.16
N LYS A 53 -9.24 -1.22 -9.73
CA LYS A 53 -9.38 -1.53 -11.15
C LYS A 53 -10.39 -0.61 -11.81
N TYR A 54 -9.91 0.16 -12.78
CA TYR A 54 -10.74 0.99 -13.66
C TYR A 54 -11.19 0.14 -14.85
N LYS A 55 -12.50 0.01 -15.10
CA LYS A 55 -13.03 -0.63 -16.30
C LYS A 55 -13.33 0.42 -17.36
N LYS A 56 -12.52 0.46 -18.42
CA LYS A 56 -12.74 1.29 -19.62
C LYS A 56 -13.72 0.59 -20.56
N GLY A 57 -14.51 1.35 -21.34
CA GLY A 57 -15.33 0.80 -22.44
C GLY A 57 -16.81 0.51 -22.15
N LYS A 58 -17.39 1.01 -21.05
CA LYS A 58 -18.84 1.03 -20.81
C LYS A 58 -19.37 2.47 -20.77
N PRO A 59 -20.67 2.73 -21.03
CA PRO A 59 -21.25 4.09 -21.01
C PRO A 59 -21.16 4.79 -19.66
N ARG A 60 -20.81 4.07 -18.58
CA ARG A 60 -20.41 4.62 -17.29
C ARG A 60 -19.09 3.98 -16.89
N GLU A 61 -18.11 4.81 -16.53
CA GLU A 61 -16.89 4.34 -15.88
C GLU A 61 -17.29 3.59 -14.59
N SER A 62 -16.74 2.40 -14.43
CA SER A 62 -16.91 1.63 -13.20
C SER A 62 -15.54 1.38 -12.58
N ILE A 63 -15.47 1.67 -11.28
CA ILE A 63 -14.28 1.46 -10.46
C ILE A 63 -14.58 0.28 -9.53
N MET A 64 -13.68 -0.69 -9.50
CA MET A 64 -13.69 -1.76 -8.51
C MET A 64 -12.59 -1.47 -7.49
N ILE A 65 -12.95 -1.45 -6.21
CA ILE A 65 -12.03 -1.26 -5.10
C ILE A 65 -12.11 -2.52 -4.24
N ASN A 66 -10.97 -3.19 -4.05
CA ASN A 66 -10.85 -4.36 -3.18
C ASN A 66 -9.86 -4.03 -2.05
N ILE A 67 -10.32 -4.17 -0.81
CA ILE A 67 -9.52 -3.88 0.40
C ILE A 67 -9.04 -5.21 0.99
N GLY A 68 -7.74 -5.35 1.16
CA GLY A 68 -7.14 -6.53 1.75
C GLY A 68 -7.01 -6.47 3.26
N LEU A 69 -6.51 -7.56 3.83
CA LEU A 69 -6.23 -7.65 5.26
C LEU A 69 -4.99 -6.84 5.65
N PRO A 70 -4.92 -6.31 6.88
CA PRO A 70 -3.73 -5.65 7.39
C PRO A 70 -2.47 -6.53 7.27
N ILE A 71 -1.39 -5.94 6.74
CA ILE A 71 -0.06 -6.55 6.67
C ILE A 71 0.85 -5.80 7.64
N SER A 72 1.48 -6.55 8.54
CA SER A 72 2.50 -6.05 9.44
C SER A 72 3.87 -6.62 9.11
N ILE A 73 4.91 -5.82 9.35
CA ILE A 73 6.27 -6.36 9.36
C ILE A 73 6.42 -7.25 10.58
N ASN A 74 7.13 -8.37 10.42
CA ASN A 74 7.63 -9.16 11.54
C ASN A 74 9.15 -9.16 11.46
N ASP A 75 9.83 -9.44 12.57
CA ASP A 75 11.29 -9.40 12.66
C ASP A 75 12.01 -10.38 11.70
N LYS A 76 11.26 -11.28 11.07
CA LYS A 76 11.75 -12.28 10.12
C LYS A 76 11.71 -11.80 8.66
N ILE A 77 11.05 -10.68 8.35
CA ILE A 77 10.90 -10.15 6.99
C ILE A 77 11.87 -8.98 6.79
N LYS A 78 12.77 -9.09 5.80
CA LYS A 78 13.57 -7.95 5.32
C LYS A 78 12.64 -6.88 4.73
N GLU A 79 12.94 -5.60 4.94
CA GLU A 79 12.11 -4.49 4.45
C GLU A 79 11.83 -4.55 2.94
N THR A 80 12.81 -4.96 2.13
CA THR A 80 12.63 -5.15 0.68
C THR A 80 11.65 -6.29 0.36
N SER A 81 11.67 -7.37 1.14
CA SER A 81 10.69 -8.46 1.04
C SER A 81 9.30 -8.01 1.46
N PHE A 82 9.20 -7.08 2.43
CA PHE A 82 7.93 -6.50 2.86
C PHE A 82 7.28 -5.64 1.76
N VAL A 83 8.06 -4.77 1.11
CA VAL A 83 7.57 -3.96 -0.02
C VAL A 83 7.05 -4.86 -1.14
N ASN A 84 7.80 -5.88 -1.53
CA ASN A 84 7.37 -6.81 -2.57
C ASN A 84 6.07 -7.55 -2.20
N LYS A 85 5.92 -7.94 -0.93
CA LYS A 85 4.68 -8.55 -0.43
C LYS A 85 3.48 -7.61 -0.54
N ILE A 86 3.65 -6.33 -0.19
CA ILE A 86 2.59 -5.32 -0.36
C ILE A 86 2.21 -5.19 -1.83
N MET A 87 3.20 -5.07 -2.73
CA MET A 87 2.94 -4.92 -4.17
C MET A 87 2.20 -6.14 -4.75
N GLN A 88 2.58 -7.35 -4.35
CA GLN A 88 1.90 -8.58 -4.77
C GLN A 88 0.44 -8.64 -4.30
N GLU A 89 0.17 -8.23 -3.06
CA GLU A 89 -1.20 -8.19 -2.56
C GLU A 89 -2.04 -7.12 -3.28
N ILE A 90 -1.46 -5.94 -3.56
CA ILE A 90 -2.11 -4.90 -4.36
C ILE A 90 -2.42 -5.39 -5.78
N ALA A 91 -1.49 -6.11 -6.43
CA ALA A 91 -1.70 -6.69 -7.75
C ALA A 91 -2.90 -7.64 -7.76
N LYS A 92 -2.91 -8.59 -6.83
CA LYS A 92 -3.99 -9.56 -6.63
C LYS A 92 -5.34 -8.85 -6.40
N LEU A 93 -5.40 -7.86 -5.51
CA LEU A 93 -6.61 -7.10 -5.23
C LEU A 93 -7.05 -6.26 -6.44
N SER A 94 -6.12 -5.80 -7.27
CA SER A 94 -6.40 -5.04 -8.49
C SER A 94 -6.81 -5.92 -9.67
N ASN A 95 -6.75 -7.25 -9.53
CA ASN A 95 -6.89 -8.21 -10.64
C ASN A 95 -5.97 -7.85 -11.82
N LEU A 96 -4.70 -7.61 -11.51
CA LEU A 96 -3.59 -7.28 -12.42
C LEU A 96 -2.41 -8.23 -12.19
#